data_AF-A0A1V6HCU2-F1
#
_entry.id   AF-A0A1V6HCU2-F1
#
_cell.length_a   1.000
_cell.length_b   1.000
_cell.length_c   1.000
_cell.angle_alpha   90.00
_cell.angle_beta   90.00
_cell.angle_gamma   90.00
#
_symmetry.space_group_name_H-M   'P 1'
#
loop_
_entity.id
_entity.type
_entity.pdbx_description
1 polymer ?
#
loop_
_entity_poly.entity_id
_entity_poly.type
_entity_poly.pdbx_seq_one_letter_code
_entity_poly.pdbx_strand_id
1 'polypeptide(L)' 'MNNVILAIRAVKARKIAKKIEPTHATIRDLIHEGCTMPDIRKTVELGKIGYGRTLNSHYFFEK' A
#
# COMPACT_ATOMS: atom_id res chain seq x y z
N MET A 1 -2.17 -1.29 -16.35
CA MET A 1 -1.80 -0.14 -15.49
C MET A 1 -2.32 -0.47 -14.08
N ASN A 2 -1.46 -0.96 -13.20
CA ASN A 2 -1.88 -1.46 -11.89
C ASN A 2 -2.26 -0.28 -10.98
N ASN A 3 -3.50 -0.30 -10.49
CA ASN A 3 -4.04 0.77 -9.68
C ASN A 3 -3.57 0.57 -8.23
N VAL A 4 -2.62 1.38 -7.78
CA VAL A 4 -2.00 1.28 -6.44
C VAL A 4 -3.04 1.24 -5.32
N ILE A 5 -4.16 1.94 -5.48
CA ILE A 5 -5.28 1.92 -4.52
C ILE A 5 -5.92 0.53 -4.42
N LEU A 6 -6.15 -0.14 -5.57
CA LEU A 6 -6.69 -1.50 -5.58
C LEU A 6 -5.72 -2.48 -4.93
N ALA A 7 -4.41 -2.31 -5.15
CA ALA A 7 -3.39 -3.11 -4.47
C ALA A 7 -3.41 -2.90 -2.95
N ILE A 8 -3.51 -1.65 -2.47
CA ILE A 8 -3.65 -1.35 -1.02
C ILE A 8 -4.89 -2.04 -0.45
N ARG A 9 -6.04 -1.93 -1.13
CA ARG A 9 -7.29 -2.57 -0.70
C ARG A 9 -7.20 -4.10 -0.70
N ALA A 10 -6.55 -4.70 -1.69
CA ALA A 10 -6.33 -6.14 -1.77
C ALA A 10 -5.42 -6.65 -0.64
N VAL A 11 -4.33 -5.92 -0.34
CA VAL A 11 -3.46 -6.21 0.80
C VAL A 11 -4.23 -6.11 2.11
N LYS A 12 -5.00 -5.04 2.30
CA LYS A 12 -5.84 -4.83 3.48
C LYS A 12 -6.83 -5.98 3.68
N ALA A 13 -7.57 -6.35 2.63
CA ALA A 13 -8.53 -7.46 2.68
C ALA A 13 -7.87 -8.79 3.05
N ARG A 14 -6.70 -9.11 2.48
CA ARG A 14 -5.94 -10.32 2.84
C ARG A 14 -5.45 -10.32 4.28
N LYS A 15 -4.98 -9.18 4.80
CA LYS A 15 -4.54 -9.07 6.20
C LYS A 15 -5.71 -9.23 7.17
N ILE A 16 -6.87 -8.65 6.87
CA ILE A 16 -8.11 -8.83 7.65
C ILE A 16 -8.52 -10.30 7.67
N ALA A 17 -8.56 -10.96 6.50
CA ALA A 17 -8.91 -12.38 6.41
C ALA A 17 -7.96 -13.27 7.24
N LYS A 18 -6.68 -12.87 7.35
CA LYS A 18 -5.65 -13.57 8.13
C LYS A 18 -5.55 -13.09 9.59
N LYS A 19 -6.37 -12.14 10.02
CA LYS A 19 -6.31 -11.50 11.36
C LYS A 19 -4.92 -10.92 11.69
N ILE A 20 -4.25 -10.31 10.70
CA ILE A 20 -2.93 -9.69 10.84
C ILE A 20 -3.08 -8.18 10.97
N GLU A 21 -2.61 -7.61 12.08
CA GLU A 21 -2.42 -6.17 12.25
C GLU A 21 -0.94 -5.78 12.07
N PRO A 22 -0.65 -4.58 11.54
CA PRO A 22 -1.57 -3.54 11.05
C PRO A 22 -2.07 -3.77 9.62
N THR A 23 -3.25 -3.22 9.30
CA THR A 23 -3.97 -3.43 8.03
C THR A 23 -3.56 -2.49 6.88
N HIS A 24 -2.36 -1.91 6.93
CA HIS A 24 -1.79 -1.09 5.87
C HIS A 24 -0.97 -1.92 4.87
N ALA A 25 -0.66 -1.36 3.70
CA ALA A 25 0.25 -1.98 2.74
C ALA A 25 1.68 -1.49 2.93
N THR A 26 2.67 -2.37 2.85
CA THR A 26 4.09 -1.97 2.81
C THR A 26 4.58 -1.79 1.38
N ILE A 27 5.76 -1.19 1.19
CA ILE A 27 6.42 -1.13 -0.13
C ILE A 27 6.50 -2.53 -0.76
N ARG A 28 6.91 -3.53 0.04
CA ARG A 28 7.08 -4.91 -0.43
C ARG A 28 5.75 -5.52 -0.86
N ASP A 29 4.68 -5.26 -0.12
CA ASP A 29 3.33 -5.73 -0.47
C ASP A 29 2.90 -5.14 -1.82
N LEU A 30 3.13 -3.84 -2.03
CA LEU A 30 2.75 -3.16 -3.28
C LEU A 30 3.56 -3.66 -4.48
N ILE A 31 4.86 -3.90 -4.31
CA ILE A 31 5.70 -4.50 -5.36
C ILE A 31 5.21 -5.92 -5.69
N HIS A 32 4.81 -6.70 -4.67
CA HIS A 32 4.27 -8.05 -4.88
C HIS A 32 2.96 -8.02 -5.69
N GLU A 33 2.12 -7.00 -5.48
CA GLU A 33 0.91 -6.76 -6.28
C GLU A 33 1.22 -6.18 -7.68
N GLY A 34 2.49 -6.07 -8.07
CA GLY A 34 2.92 -5.57 -9.37
C GLY A 34 2.83 -4.04 -9.49
N CYS A 35 2.85 -3.29 -8.39
CA CYS A 35 3.00 -1.83 -8.43
C CYS A 35 4.47 -1.44 -8.58
N THR A 36 4.74 -0.45 -9.42
CA THR A 36 6.10 0.11 -9.57
C THR A 36 6.30 1.31 -8.63
N MET A 37 7.55 1.62 -8.28
CA MET A 37 7.83 2.85 -7.49
C MET A 37 7.33 4.13 -8.16
N PRO A 38 7.49 4.34 -9.49
CA PRO A 38 6.92 5.49 -10.17
C PRO A 38 5.39 5.63 -9.97
N ASP A 39 4.64 4.53 -10.07
CA ASP A 39 3.19 4.54 -9.87
C ASP A 39 2.81 4.90 -8.44
N ILE A 40 3.52 4.34 -7.46
CA ILE A 40 3.30 4.61 -6.04
C ILE A 40 3.57 6.08 -5.74
N ARG A 41 4.73 6.62 -6.18
CA ARG A 41 5.09 8.02 -5.99
C ARG A 41 4.05 8.95 -6.62
N LYS A 42 3.64 8.69 -7.86
CA LYS A 42 2.60 9.47 -8.55
C LYS A 42 1.29 9.46 -7.77
N THR A 43 0.90 8.31 -7.20
CA THR A 43 -0.35 8.19 -6.43
C THR A 43 -0.29 8.96 -5.10
N VAL A 44 0.88 9.00 -4.47
CA VAL A 44 1.15 9.84 -3.28
C VAL A 44 1.07 11.32 -3.63
N GLU A 45 1.74 11.76 -4.70
CA GLU A 45 1.74 13.17 -5.16
C GLU A 45 0.33 13.66 -5.52
N LEU A 46 -0.50 12.79 -6.10
CA LEU A 46 -1.91 13.06 -6.37
C LEU A 46 -2.78 13.11 -5.10
N GLY A 47 -2.22 12.85 -3.92
CA GLY A 47 -2.93 12.89 -2.64
C GLY A 47 -3.95 11.78 -2.43
N LYS A 48 -3.96 10.75 -3.29
CA LYS A 48 -4.92 9.64 -3.23
C LYS A 48 -4.59 8.61 -2.16
N ILE A 49 -3.32 8.51 -1.77
CA ILE A 49 -2.85 7.61 -0.72
C ILE A 49 -1.97 8.38 0.26
N GLY A 50 -2.15 8.09 1.54
CA GLY A 50 -1.23 8.51 2.59
C GLY A 50 -0.05 7.56 2.66
N TYR A 51 1.09 8.06 3.13
CA TYR A 51 2.21 7.23 3.51
C TYR A 51 2.73 7.65 4.89
N GLY A 52 3.31 6.69 5.59
CA GLY A 52 3.98 6.91 6.86
C GLY A 52 5.17 5.99 7.00
N ARG A 53 5.86 6.11 8.13
CA ARG A 53 7.02 5.29 8.45
C ARG A 53 6.84 4.65 9.82
N THR A 54 7.01 3.34 9.89
CA THR A 54 7.24 2.61 11.13
C THR A 54 8.74 2.57 11.43
N LEU A 55 9.12 2.02 12.59
CA LEU A 55 10.53 1.77 12.94
C LEU A 55 11.29 1.02 11.82
N ASN A 56 10.62 0.09 11.13
CA ASN A 56 11.27 -0.86 10.23
C ASN A 56 10.87 -0.71 8.75
N SER A 57 9.82 0.06 8.42
CA SER A 57 9.36 0.15 7.02
C SER A 57 8.49 1.36 6.72
N HIS A 58 8.33 1.66 5.44
CA HIS A 58 7.32 2.59 4.95
C HIS A 58 6.00 1.85 4.74
N TYR A 59 4.91 2.50 5.12
CA TYR A 59 3.57 1.99 4.92
C TYR A 59 2.70 2.98 4.15
N PHE A 60 1.72 2.45 3.44
CA PHE A 60 0.77 3.17 2.61
C PHE A 60 -0.64 2.77 2.99
N PHE A 61 -1.51 3.77 2.99
CA PHE A 61 -2.92 3.60 3.29
C PHE A 61 -3.75 4.51 2.40
N GLU A 62 -4.99 4.11 2.16
CA GLU A 62 -5.96 4.96 1.49
C GLU A 62 -6.29 6.15 2.41
N LYS A 63 -6.22 7.37 1.87
CA LYS A 63 -6.52 8.59 2.60
C LYS A 63 -8.02 8.85 2.64
#